data_AF-A0A830F578-F1
#
_entry.id   AF-A0A830F578-F1
#
_cell.length_a   1.000
_cell.length_b   1.000
_cell.length_c   1.000
_cell.angle_alpha   90.00
_cell.angle_beta   90.00
_cell.angle_gamma   90.00
#
_symmetry.space_group_name_H-M   'P 1'
#
loop_
_entity.id
_entity.type
_entity.pdbx_description
1 polymer ?
#
loop_
_entity_poly.entity_id
_entity_poly.type
_entity_poly.pdbx_seq_one_letter_code
_entity_poly.pdbx_strand_id
1 'polypeptide(L)'
;MTENHNYNTPAKGTLDWDVPLNTNFESLDTDVEIRDTEANRDDYAPKEGAKYLSTDTGSVYLGDGDAWNELGTLRRVFVSESEPADPVAGDLWIDTS
;
A
#
# COMPACT_ATOMS: atom_id res chain seq x y z
N MET A 1 13.02 -19.02 -0.15
CA MET A 1 12.68 -17.69 0.40
C MET A 1 12.12 -16.88 -0.74
N THR A 2 11.06 -16.11 -0.48
CA THR A 2 10.58 -15.12 -1.44
C THR A 2 11.58 -13.97 -1.50
N GLU A 3 11.87 -13.45 -2.69
CA GLU A 3 12.89 -12.41 -2.87
C GLU A 3 12.47 -11.05 -2.30
N ASN A 4 11.16 -10.79 -2.31
CA ASN A 4 10.60 -9.49 -1.93
C ASN A 4 10.32 -9.38 -0.42
N HIS A 5 10.05 -10.50 0.24
CA HIS A 5 9.61 -10.53 1.64
C HIS A 5 10.35 -11.66 2.36
N ASN A 6 10.95 -11.35 3.52
CA ASN A 6 11.80 -12.27 4.29
C ASN A 6 10.98 -13.25 5.14
N TYR A 7 9.89 -13.82 4.58
CA TYR A 7 9.01 -14.72 5.30
C TYR A 7 9.73 -16.00 5.74
N ASN A 8 9.45 -16.42 6.96
CA ASN A 8 9.95 -17.65 7.52
C ASN A 8 9.48 -18.85 6.70
N THR A 9 10.39 -19.80 6.44
CA THR A 9 10.05 -21.10 5.85
C THR A 9 10.50 -22.19 6.82
N PRO A 10 9.62 -22.72 7.67
CA PRO A 10 10.00 -23.74 8.66
C PRO A 10 10.60 -24.97 8.00
N ALA A 11 11.67 -25.51 8.59
CA ALA A 11 12.29 -26.74 8.10
C ALA A 11 11.33 -27.92 8.29
N LYS A 12 11.39 -28.90 7.37
CA LYS A 12 10.59 -30.12 7.49
C LYS A 12 10.86 -30.79 8.85
N GLY A 13 9.78 -31.10 9.57
CA GLY A 13 9.84 -31.73 10.90
C GLY A 13 9.86 -30.75 12.07
N THR A 14 9.79 -29.43 11.83
CA THR A 14 9.52 -28.43 12.88
C THR A 14 8.16 -28.70 13.50
N LEU A 15 8.11 -28.89 14.83
CA LEU A 15 6.87 -29.17 15.56
C LEU A 15 6.06 -27.90 15.83
N ASP A 16 6.75 -26.82 16.22
CA ASP A 16 6.16 -25.50 16.52
C ASP A 16 6.19 -24.61 15.27
N TRP A 17 5.75 -25.15 14.14
CA TRP A 17 5.77 -24.46 12.85
C TRP A 17 4.76 -23.30 12.80
N ASP A 18 3.77 -23.30 13.70
CA ASP A 18 2.74 -22.28 13.79
C ASP A 18 3.32 -20.93 14.21
N VAL A 19 4.30 -20.91 15.11
CA VAL A 19 4.94 -19.67 15.58
C VAL A 19 5.54 -18.85 14.42
N PRO A 20 6.48 -19.37 13.59
CA PRO A 20 7.04 -18.62 12.48
C PRO A 20 6.03 -18.31 11.37
N LEU A 21 4.96 -19.10 11.21
CA LEU A 21 3.92 -18.80 10.25
C LEU A 21 2.99 -17.68 10.73
N ASN A 22 2.66 -17.64 12.01
CA ASN A 22 1.89 -16.53 12.60
C ASN A 22 2.63 -15.21 12.44
N THR A 23 3.95 -15.19 12.64
CA THR A 23 4.78 -14.02 12.32
C THR A 23 4.70 -13.63 10.85
N ASN A 24 4.69 -14.60 9.92
CA ASN A 24 4.50 -14.27 8.50
C ASN A 24 3.12 -13.67 8.23
N PHE A 25 2.05 -14.14 8.87
CA PHE A 25 0.71 -13.60 8.69
C PHE A 25 0.60 -12.16 9.23
N GLU A 26 1.27 -11.85 10.33
CA GLU A 26 1.37 -10.47 10.84
C GLU A 26 2.08 -9.55 9.84
N SER A 27 3.19 -10.02 9.24
CA SER A 27 3.92 -9.26 8.22
C SER A 27 3.14 -9.13 6.90
N LEU A 28 2.42 -10.17 6.48
CA LEU A 28 1.61 -10.15 5.26
C LEU A 28 0.54 -9.05 5.27
N ASP A 29 0.03 -8.71 6.46
CA ASP A 29 -1.03 -7.71 6.62
C ASP A 29 -0.55 -6.27 6.32
N THR A 30 0.76 -6.03 6.31
CA THR A 30 1.37 -4.75 5.91
C THR A 30 2.07 -4.85 4.55
N ASP A 31 2.70 -5.98 4.27
CA ASP A 31 3.55 -6.19 3.08
C ASP A 31 2.73 -6.36 1.80
N VAL A 32 1.48 -6.84 1.91
CA VAL A 32 0.59 -7.01 0.76
C VAL A 32 -0.32 -5.81 0.62
N GLU A 33 -0.21 -5.12 -0.52
CA GLU A 33 -1.10 -4.01 -0.87
C GLU A 33 -2.57 -4.45 -0.96
N ILE A 34 -3.45 -3.71 -0.29
CA ILE A 34 -4.89 -3.84 -0.38
C ILE A 34 -5.38 -3.09 -1.62
N ARG A 35 -6.27 -3.74 -2.39
CA ARG A 35 -6.87 -3.17 -3.62
C ARG A 35 -8.36 -3.37 -3.61
N ASP A 36 -9.11 -2.28 -3.48
CA ASP A 36 -10.56 -2.28 -3.57
C ASP A 36 -11.07 -0.88 -3.98
N THR A 37 -12.37 -0.60 -3.92
CA THR A 37 -12.99 0.70 -4.26
C THR A 37 -12.81 1.72 -3.14
N GLU A 38 -12.81 3.01 -3.42
CA GLU A 38 -12.63 4.05 -2.39
C GLU A 38 -13.62 3.91 -1.23
N ALA A 39 -14.86 3.53 -1.55
CA ALA A 39 -15.94 3.38 -0.57
C ALA A 39 -15.67 2.31 0.50
N ASN A 40 -14.83 1.32 0.21
CA ASN A 40 -14.52 0.21 1.11
C ASN A 40 -13.23 0.45 1.92
N ARG A 41 -12.54 1.59 1.77
CA ARG A 41 -11.26 1.84 2.43
C ARG A 41 -11.33 1.67 3.94
N ASP A 42 -12.44 2.10 4.54
CA ASP A 42 -12.66 2.04 5.99
C ASP A 42 -13.08 0.64 6.50
N ASP A 43 -13.26 -0.35 5.60
CA ASP A 43 -13.44 -1.76 5.97
C ASP A 43 -12.11 -2.44 6.36
N TYR A 44 -10.98 -1.78 6.09
CA TYR A 44 -9.63 -2.27 6.36
C TYR A 44 -8.95 -1.46 7.45
N ALA A 45 -8.23 -2.13 8.35
CA ALA A 45 -7.46 -1.48 9.41
C ALA A 45 -6.24 -0.73 8.80
N PRO A 46 -6.03 0.56 9.14
CA PRO A 46 -4.89 1.35 8.65
C PRO A 46 -3.61 1.00 9.41
N LYS A 47 -3.18 -0.26 9.37
CA LYS A 47 -1.95 -0.70 10.05
C LYS A 47 -0.75 0.12 9.59
N GLU A 48 0.18 0.38 10.51
CA GLU A 48 1.40 1.13 10.20
C GLU A 48 2.15 0.46 9.03
N GLY A 49 2.36 1.22 7.95
CA GLY A 49 3.04 0.75 6.74
C GLY A 49 2.16 0.00 5.74
N ALA A 50 0.90 -0.32 6.08
CA ALA A 50 -0.02 -0.93 5.14
C ALA A 50 -0.37 0.04 4.00
N LYS A 51 -0.54 -0.50 2.79
CA LYS A 51 -0.87 0.29 1.60
C LYS A 51 -2.25 -0.06 1.07
N TYR A 52 -3.03 0.96 0.71
CA TYR A 52 -4.31 0.82 0.04
C TYR A 52 -4.29 1.53 -1.31
N LEU A 53 -4.74 0.85 -2.36
CA LEU A 53 -4.99 1.43 -3.68
C LEU A 53 -6.49 1.38 -3.96
N SER A 54 -7.11 2.56 -4.06
CA SER A 54 -8.46 2.68 -4.61
C SER A 54 -8.40 2.40 -6.12
N THR A 55 -8.98 1.27 -6.53
CA THR A 55 -8.96 0.80 -7.92
C THR A 55 -9.84 1.64 -8.85
N ASP A 56 -10.86 2.30 -8.30
CA ASP A 56 -11.86 3.08 -9.01
C ASP A 56 -11.59 4.59 -9.03
N THR A 57 -10.77 5.14 -8.12
CA THR A 57 -10.31 6.54 -8.16
C THR A 57 -8.81 6.68 -8.49
N GLY A 58 -8.03 5.64 -8.23
CA GLY A 58 -6.56 5.65 -8.37
C GLY A 58 -5.83 6.25 -7.16
N SER A 59 -6.54 6.71 -6.12
CA SER A 59 -5.93 7.23 -4.89
C SER A 59 -5.15 6.14 -4.15
N VAL A 60 -3.98 6.52 -3.64
CA VAL A 60 -3.05 5.66 -2.89
C VAL A 60 -2.95 6.19 -1.47
N TYR A 61 -3.09 5.29 -0.50
CA TYR A 61 -3.02 5.62 0.93
C TYR A 61 -1.95 4.79 1.64
N LEU A 62 -1.42 5.36 2.73
CA LEU A 62 -0.54 4.70 3.69
C LEU A 62 -1.17 4.73 5.09
N GLY A 63 -1.27 3.57 5.72
CA GLY A 63 -1.69 3.45 7.12
C GLY A 63 -0.58 3.84 8.08
N ASP A 64 -0.92 4.55 9.15
CA ASP A 64 0.02 4.95 10.23
C ASP A 64 -0.26 4.25 11.57
N GLY A 65 -1.20 3.31 11.61
CA GLY A 65 -1.70 2.64 12.80
C GLY A 65 -3.06 3.15 13.27
N ASP A 66 -3.40 4.39 12.94
CA ASP A 66 -4.63 5.07 13.38
C ASP A 66 -5.54 5.48 12.20
N ALA A 67 -4.94 5.96 11.10
CA ALA A 67 -5.64 6.50 9.95
C ALA A 67 -5.00 6.13 8.60
N TRP A 68 -5.83 6.15 7.56
CA TRP A 68 -5.37 6.10 6.18
C TRP A 68 -5.00 7.52 5.72
N ASN A 69 -3.73 7.72 5.35
CA ASN A 69 -3.24 9.01 4.84
C ASN A 69 -3.09 8.94 3.32
N GLU A 70 -3.77 9.82 2.59
CA GLU A 70 -3.66 9.89 1.12
C GLU A 70 -2.27 10.42 0.71
N LEU A 71 -1.60 9.69 -0.17
CA LEU A 71 -0.31 10.07 -0.75
C LEU A 71 -0.44 10.74 -2.12
N GLY A 72 -1.53 10.48 -2.84
CA GLY A 72 -1.82 11.00 -4.18
C GLY A 72 -2.55 9.99 -5.06
N THR A 73 -2.72 10.31 -6.35
CA THR A 73 -3.39 9.43 -7.32
C THR A 73 -2.45 8.95 -8.43
N LEU A 74 -2.57 7.66 -8.81
CA LEU A 74 -1.81 7.07 -9.93
C LEU A 74 -2.42 7.38 -11.31
N ARG A 75 -3.59 8.04 -11.37
CA ARG A 75 -4.30 8.29 -12.64
C ARG A 75 -3.94 9.61 -13.31
N ARG A 76 -3.41 10.57 -12.54
CA ARG A 76 -3.12 11.92 -13.04
C ARG A 76 -1.70 12.31 -12.67
N VAL A 77 -0.78 11.83 -13.50
CA VAL A 77 0.64 12.20 -13.47
C VAL A 77 0.93 13.09 -14.66
N PHE A 78 1.29 14.34 -14.40
CA PHE A 78 1.65 15.33 -15.41
C PHE A 78 3.17 15.50 -15.43
N VAL A 79 3.75 15.61 -16.63
CA VAL A 79 5.18 15.90 -16.82
C VAL A 79 5.29 17.01 -17.86
N SER A 80 5.70 18.20 -17.45
CA SER A 80 5.71 19.40 -18.31
C SER A 80 6.56 20.52 -17.72
N GLU A 81 7.08 21.41 -18.58
CA GLU A 81 7.83 22.63 -18.22
C GLU A 81 6.94 23.74 -17.61
N SER A 82 5.62 23.57 -17.62
CA SER A 82 4.66 24.51 -17.05
C SER A 82 3.56 23.78 -16.30
N GLU A 83 2.97 24.46 -15.31
CA GLU A 83 1.94 23.90 -14.43
C GLU A 83 0.74 23.39 -15.24
N PRO A 84 0.18 22.20 -14.92
CA PRO A 84 -1.04 21.71 -15.54
C PRO A 84 -2.17 22.74 -15.43
N ALA A 85 -3.02 22.83 -16.46
CA ALA A 85 -4.06 23.85 -16.52
C ALA A 85 -5.20 23.64 -15.50
N ASP A 86 -5.46 22.40 -15.09
CA ASP A 86 -6.57 22.02 -14.21
C ASP A 86 -6.13 20.95 -13.17
N PRO A 87 -5.15 21.23 -12.29
CA PRO A 87 -4.70 20.26 -11.31
C PRO A 87 -5.78 20.11 -10.23
N VAL A 88 -5.95 18.89 -9.74
CA VAL A 88 -6.79 18.63 -8.56
C VAL A 88 -5.91 18.11 -7.44
N ALA A 89 -6.32 18.34 -6.19
CA ALA A 89 -5.60 17.80 -5.03
C ALA A 89 -5.34 16.29 -5.19
N GLY A 90 -4.09 15.89 -4.92
CA GLY A 90 -3.61 14.51 -5.10
C GLY A 90 -2.91 14.24 -6.44
N ASP A 91 -2.97 15.16 -7.41
CA ASP A 91 -2.25 14.99 -8.68
C ASP A 91 -0.74 15.14 -8.52
N LEU A 92 0.02 14.31 -9.23
CA LEU A 92 1.47 14.41 -9.26
C LEU A 92 1.90 15.20 -10.50
N TRP A 93 2.62 16.30 -10.30
CA TRP A 93 3.26 17.04 -11.38
C TRP A 93 4.78 17.00 -11.22
N ILE A 94 5.47 16.60 -12.29
CA ILE A 94 6.93 16.67 -12.40
C ILE A 94 7.25 17.88 -13.29
N ASP A 95 7.74 18.95 -12.66
CA ASP A 95 8.28 20.12 -13.34
C ASP A 95 9.63 19.78 -14.00
N THR A 96 9.76 20.11 -15.27
CA THR A 96 10.96 19.85 -16.07
C THR A 96 11.65 21.12 -16.58
N SER A 97 11.28 22.30 -16.05
CA SER A 97 11.90 23.59 -16.40
C SER A 97 13.30 23.80 -15.83
#